data_AF-A0A9C9G8E1-F1
#
_entry.id   AF-A0A9C9G8E1-F1
#
_cell.length_a   1.000
_cell.length_b   1.000
_cell.length_c   1.000
_cell.angle_alpha   90.00
_cell.angle_beta   90.00
_cell.angle_gamma   90.00
#
_symmetry.space_group_name_H-M   'P 1'
#
loop_
_entity.id
_entity.type
_entity.pdbx_description
1 polymer ?
#
loop_
_entity_poly.entity_id
_entity_poly.type
_entity_poly.pdbx_seq_one_letter_code
_entity_poly.pdbx_strand_id
1 'polypeptide(L)'
;MSKTAESLNFDVPRYMLELGQRARTAARLVGRAESGAKNAALHAIADAIQADKAHLEAENRKDLEAGKQHGLDAALLDRLELTDARIVGMAEGLRQIAALADPVGSISDMDYRPSGIQVGRMRVPLGVIGIIYESRPNVTADAAALCLKSGNACILRGGSEALHSNQAVARCIERGLEQAGLPATAVQVVATTDRSAVGELLRLEGYVDVIVP
;
A
#
# COMPACT_ATOMS: atom_id res chain seq x y z
N MET A 1 22.28 7.38 41.67
CA MET A 1 21.61 6.09 41.38
C MET A 1 20.14 6.45 41.18
N SER A 2 19.47 6.34 40.04
CA SER A 2 19.63 5.45 38.90
C SER A 2 19.31 6.25 37.62
N LYS A 3 20.09 6.03 36.56
CA LYS A 3 19.83 6.61 35.24
C LYS A 3 18.63 5.92 34.60
N THR A 4 17.89 6.75 33.91
CA THR A 4 16.73 6.57 33.04
C THR A 4 16.75 5.27 32.24
N ALA A 5 15.60 4.58 32.25
CA ALA A 5 15.31 3.46 31.37
C ALA A 5 15.55 3.86 29.90
N GLU A 6 16.36 3.05 29.22
CA GLU A 6 16.65 3.14 27.80
C GLU A 6 15.34 3.14 26.98
N SER A 7 15.09 4.23 26.27
CA SER A 7 14.24 4.19 25.08
C SER A 7 14.93 3.24 24.09
N LEU A 8 14.33 2.06 23.85
CA LEU A 8 14.75 1.16 22.77
C LEU A 8 14.83 1.97 21.47
N ASN A 9 16.04 2.15 20.96
CA ASN A 9 16.31 2.90 19.74
C ASN A 9 15.67 2.15 18.56
N PHE A 10 14.63 2.72 17.94
CA PHE A 10 14.00 2.14 16.76
C PHE A 10 15.00 2.18 15.60
N ASP A 11 15.53 1.03 15.19
CA ASP A 11 16.50 0.90 14.10
C ASP A 11 15.78 0.98 12.75
N VAL A 12 15.65 2.20 12.21
CA VAL A 12 14.98 2.47 10.93
C VAL A 12 15.60 1.69 9.77
N PRO A 13 16.94 1.67 9.57
CA PRO A 13 17.56 0.86 8.51
C PRO A 13 17.17 -0.61 8.57
N ARG A 14 17.27 -1.23 9.75
CA ARG A 14 16.90 -2.65 9.92
C ARG A 14 15.41 -2.88 9.63
N TYR A 15 14.54 -2.04 10.18
CA TYR A 15 13.10 -2.12 9.98
C TYR A 15 12.74 -2.04 8.49
N MET A 16 13.30 -1.08 7.76
CA MET A 16 13.04 -0.89 6.34
C MET A 16 13.56 -2.05 5.50
N LEU A 17 14.72 -2.62 5.84
CA LEU A 17 15.24 -3.82 5.21
C LEU A 17 14.29 -5.01 5.38
N GLU A 18 13.75 -5.23 6.58
CA GLU A 18 12.78 -6.29 6.85
C GLU A 18 11.49 -6.10 6.04
N LEU A 19 10.99 -4.86 5.90
CA LEU A 19 9.85 -4.55 5.02
C LEU A 19 10.16 -4.92 3.57
N GLY A 20 11.34 -4.55 3.06
CA GLY A 20 11.80 -4.88 1.71
C GLY A 20 11.83 -6.39 1.45
N GLN A 21 12.40 -7.17 2.38
CA GLN A 21 12.47 -8.63 2.28
C GLN A 21 11.09 -9.29 2.25
N ARG A 22 10.17 -8.82 3.11
CA ARG A 22 8.79 -9.29 3.16
C ARG A 22 8.04 -8.94 1.87
N ALA A 23 8.17 -7.70 1.39
CA ALA A 23 7.54 -7.24 0.15
C ALA A 23 8.02 -8.06 -1.05
N ARG A 24 9.33 -8.33 -1.15
CA ARG A 24 9.92 -9.13 -2.24
C ARG A 24 9.44 -10.58 -2.22
N THR A 25 9.16 -11.13 -1.04
CA THR A 25 8.58 -12.46 -0.90
C THR A 25 7.10 -12.46 -1.31
N ALA A 26 6.34 -11.47 -0.84
CA ALA A 26 4.92 -11.32 -1.19
C ALA A 26 4.72 -11.04 -2.68
N ALA A 27 5.55 -10.21 -3.32
CA ALA A 27 5.48 -9.89 -4.74
C ALA A 27 5.52 -11.15 -5.63
N ARG A 28 6.33 -12.15 -5.26
CA ARG A 28 6.41 -13.43 -5.99
C ARG A 28 5.11 -14.24 -5.89
N LEU A 29 4.39 -14.13 -4.77
CA LEU A 29 3.11 -14.81 -4.56
C LEU A 29 1.97 -14.06 -5.26
N VAL A 30 1.91 -12.74 -5.10
CA VAL A 30 0.89 -11.87 -5.72
C VAL A 30 1.02 -11.86 -7.24
N GLY A 31 2.24 -11.82 -7.78
CA GLY A 31 2.47 -11.85 -9.23
C GLY A 31 2.08 -13.17 -9.90
N ARG A 32 1.88 -14.24 -9.12
CA ARG A 32 1.36 -15.55 -9.58
C ARG A 32 -0.11 -15.75 -9.25
N ALA A 33 -0.72 -14.85 -8.49
CA ALA A 33 -2.11 -14.96 -8.11
C ALA A 33 -3.02 -14.80 -9.33
N GLU A 34 -4.02 -15.67 -9.42
CA GLU A 34 -5.06 -15.55 -10.44
C GLU A 34 -5.85 -14.24 -10.26
N SER A 35 -6.42 -13.75 -11.35
CA SER A 35 -7.25 -12.53 -11.36
C SER A 35 -8.37 -12.60 -10.32
N GLY A 36 -8.96 -13.79 -10.11
CA GLY A 36 -10.02 -14.01 -9.13
C GLY A 36 -9.58 -13.73 -7.69
N ALA A 37 -8.39 -14.21 -7.29
CA ALA A 37 -7.85 -13.97 -5.95
C ALA A 37 -7.53 -12.49 -5.72
N LYS A 38 -6.93 -11.83 -6.72
CA LYS A 38 -6.65 -10.39 -6.66
C LYS A 38 -7.94 -9.56 -6.53
N ASN A 39 -8.96 -9.89 -7.33
CA ASN A 39 -10.25 -9.20 -7.26
C ASN A 39 -10.98 -9.47 -5.93
N ALA A 40 -10.94 -10.71 -5.43
CA ALA A 40 -11.51 -11.07 -4.14
C ALA A 40 -10.88 -10.28 -3.00
N ALA A 41 -9.55 -10.10 -3.02
CA ALA A 41 -8.86 -9.25 -2.06
C ALA A 41 -9.37 -7.81 -2.12
N LEU A 42 -9.47 -7.21 -3.31
CA LEU A 42 -9.95 -5.83 -3.47
C LEU A 42 -11.39 -5.65 -2.94
N HIS A 43 -12.28 -6.61 -3.20
CA HIS A 43 -13.63 -6.59 -2.65
C HIS A 43 -13.64 -6.74 -1.12
N ALA A 44 -12.86 -7.69 -0.57
CA ALA A 44 -12.75 -7.89 0.87
C ALA A 44 -12.18 -6.67 1.60
N ILE A 45 -11.20 -5.98 0.99
CA ILE A 45 -10.65 -4.73 1.53
C ILE A 45 -11.73 -3.63 1.51
N ALA A 46 -12.50 -3.51 0.43
CA ALA A 46 -13.60 -2.53 0.34
C ALA A 46 -14.66 -2.76 1.43
N ASP A 47 -15.03 -4.02 1.65
CA ASP A 47 -16.00 -4.40 2.69
C ASP A 47 -15.43 -4.14 4.10
N ALA A 48 -14.14 -4.43 4.32
CA ALA A 48 -13.46 -4.14 5.58
C ALA A 48 -13.41 -2.63 5.89
N ILE A 49 -13.10 -1.79 4.89
CA ILE A 49 -13.10 -0.32 5.05
C ILE A 49 -14.50 0.19 5.43
N GLN A 50 -15.55 -0.32 4.79
CA GLN A 50 -16.93 0.10 5.12
C GLN A 50 -17.36 -0.37 6.51
N ALA A 51 -17.02 -1.61 6.88
CA ALA A 51 -17.34 -2.16 8.19
C ALA A 51 -16.59 -1.43 9.33
N ASP A 52 -15.37 -0.96 9.06
CA ASP A 52 -14.51 -0.30 10.06
C ASP A 52 -14.61 1.23 10.03
N LYS A 53 -15.62 1.79 9.35
CA LYS A 53 -15.82 3.25 9.18
C LYS A 53 -15.68 4.03 10.48
N ALA A 54 -16.37 3.61 11.54
CA ALA A 54 -16.35 4.32 12.82
C ALA A 54 -14.93 4.36 13.44
N HIS A 55 -14.15 3.30 13.26
CA HIS A 55 -12.76 3.25 13.71
C HIS A 55 -11.85 4.13 12.87
N LEU A 56 -12.02 4.11 11.53
CA LEU A 56 -11.30 5.00 10.61
C LEU A 56 -11.53 6.48 10.94
N GLU A 57 -12.78 6.88 11.19
CA GLU A 57 -13.13 8.25 11.61
C GLU A 57 -12.51 8.61 12.96
N ALA A 58 -12.46 7.67 13.90
CA ALA A 58 -11.86 7.89 15.22
C ALA A 58 -10.33 8.07 15.14
N GLU A 59 -9.63 7.25 14.34
CA GLU A 59 -8.19 7.41 14.13
C GLU A 59 -7.86 8.69 13.35
N ASN A 60 -8.66 9.04 12.35
CA ASN A 60 -8.50 10.29 11.60
C ASN A 60 -8.68 11.54 12.46
N ARG A 61 -9.57 11.49 13.45
CA ARG A 61 -9.75 12.60 14.39
C ARG A 61 -8.48 12.89 15.19
N LYS A 62 -7.72 11.85 15.57
CA LYS A 62 -6.43 12.01 16.26
C LYS A 62 -5.42 12.74 15.38
N ASP A 63 -5.34 12.35 14.10
CA ASP A 63 -4.49 13.00 13.10
C ASP A 63 -4.90 14.47 12.90
N LEU A 64 -6.20 14.77 12.76
CA LEU A 64 -6.70 16.14 12.60
C LEU A 64 -6.44 17.02 13.83
N GLU A 65 -6.61 16.48 15.03
CA GLU A 65 -6.32 17.19 16.29
C GLU A 65 -4.83 17.48 16.43
N ALA A 66 -3.98 16.49 16.20
CA ALA A 66 -2.53 16.65 16.20
C ALA A 66 -2.09 17.64 15.11
N GLY A 67 -2.69 17.55 13.92
CA GLY A 67 -2.41 18.45 12.80
C GLY A 67 -2.73 19.91 13.10
N LYS A 68 -3.89 20.17 13.74
CA LYS A 68 -4.27 21.51 14.21
C LYS A 68 -3.28 22.03 15.25
N GLN A 69 -2.87 21.20 16.21
CA GLN A 69 -1.91 21.57 17.26
C GLN A 69 -0.52 21.91 16.69
N HIS A 70 -0.10 21.23 15.63
CA HIS A 70 1.16 21.51 14.93
C HIS A 70 1.05 22.62 13.87
N GLY A 71 -0.10 23.29 13.76
CA GLY A 71 -0.28 24.45 12.88
C GLY A 71 -0.40 24.10 11.40
N LEU A 72 -0.93 22.91 11.05
CA LEU A 72 -1.30 22.62 9.66
C LEU A 72 -2.33 23.62 9.16
N ASP A 73 -2.14 24.08 7.92
CA ASP A 73 -3.10 24.98 7.28
C ASP A 73 -4.44 24.28 6.97
N ALA A 74 -5.46 25.08 6.69
CA ALA A 74 -6.81 24.57 6.43
C ALA A 74 -6.88 23.65 5.19
N ALA A 75 -6.03 23.86 4.19
CA ALA A 75 -6.02 23.04 2.97
C ALA A 75 -5.39 21.65 3.22
N LEU A 76 -4.36 21.57 4.06
CA LEU A 76 -3.75 20.31 4.49
C LEU A 76 -4.67 19.54 5.44
N LEU A 77 -5.36 20.23 6.35
CA LEU A 77 -6.38 19.62 7.20
C LEU A 77 -7.55 19.06 6.39
N ASP A 78 -8.03 19.81 5.38
CA ASP A 78 -9.06 19.31 4.46
C ASP A 78 -8.57 18.07 3.72
N ARG A 79 -7.32 18.02 3.22
CA ARG A 79 -6.76 16.82 2.56
C ARG A 79 -6.63 15.62 3.50
N LEU A 80 -6.33 15.87 4.77
CA LEU A 80 -6.16 14.86 5.80
C LEU A 80 -7.48 14.23 6.24
N GLU A 81 -8.59 14.98 6.19
CA GLU A 81 -9.88 14.56 6.72
C GLU A 81 -10.45 13.31 6.01
N LEU A 82 -10.96 12.35 6.80
CA LEU A 82 -11.72 11.21 6.32
C LEU A 82 -13.19 11.39 6.69
N THR A 83 -13.94 12.00 5.77
CA THR A 83 -15.40 12.08 5.86
C THR A 83 -16.05 10.76 5.44
N ASP A 84 -17.32 10.56 5.79
CA ASP A 84 -18.12 9.43 5.33
C ASP A 84 -18.04 9.24 3.80
N ALA A 85 -18.22 10.34 3.06
CA ALA A 85 -18.15 10.33 1.60
C ALA A 85 -16.78 9.85 1.09
N ARG A 86 -15.68 10.22 1.76
CA ARG A 86 -14.33 9.77 1.40
C ARG A 86 -14.11 8.29 1.72
N ILE A 87 -14.65 7.81 2.84
CA ILE A 87 -14.57 6.38 3.21
C ILE A 87 -15.36 5.52 2.24
N VAL A 88 -16.58 5.94 1.89
CA VAL A 88 -17.40 5.29 0.85
C VAL A 88 -16.68 5.33 -0.49
N GLY A 89 -16.10 6.48 -0.86
CA GLY A 89 -15.33 6.65 -2.08
C GLY A 89 -14.12 5.72 -2.19
N MET A 90 -13.36 5.53 -1.10
CA MET A 90 -12.25 4.55 -1.08
C MET A 90 -12.73 3.13 -1.40
N ALA A 91 -13.81 2.69 -0.73
CA ALA A 91 -14.38 1.36 -0.95
C ALA A 91 -14.92 1.20 -2.38
N GLU A 92 -15.53 2.25 -2.94
CA GLU A 92 -16.00 2.23 -4.32
C GLU A 92 -14.84 2.19 -5.32
N GLY A 93 -13.78 2.98 -5.10
CA GLY A 93 -12.57 2.95 -5.93
C GLY A 93 -11.92 1.57 -5.99
N LEU A 94 -11.83 0.88 -4.85
CA LEU A 94 -11.38 -0.52 -4.78
C LEU A 94 -12.22 -1.45 -5.67
N ARG A 95 -13.55 -1.32 -5.62
CA ARG A 95 -14.47 -2.13 -6.45
C ARG A 95 -14.35 -1.79 -7.94
N GLN A 96 -14.17 -0.51 -8.27
CA GLN A 96 -13.94 -0.09 -9.65
C GLN A 96 -12.63 -0.67 -10.21
N ILE A 97 -11.55 -0.66 -9.42
CA ILE A 97 -10.27 -1.26 -9.80
C ILE A 97 -10.39 -2.78 -9.94
N ALA A 98 -11.15 -3.44 -9.07
CA ALA A 98 -11.42 -4.88 -9.19
C ALA A 98 -12.10 -5.23 -10.52
N ALA A 99 -12.99 -4.36 -11.02
CA ALA A 99 -13.70 -4.55 -12.29
C ALA A 99 -12.83 -4.33 -13.55
N LEU A 100 -11.66 -3.72 -13.43
CA LEU A 100 -10.76 -3.54 -14.57
C LEU A 100 -10.26 -4.89 -15.12
N ALA A 101 -9.88 -4.92 -16.39
CA ALA A 101 -9.20 -6.09 -16.96
C ALA A 101 -7.88 -6.34 -16.21
N ASP A 102 -7.55 -7.61 -15.97
CA ASP A 102 -6.26 -7.95 -15.38
C ASP A 102 -5.15 -7.75 -16.42
N PRO A 103 -4.17 -6.86 -16.17
CA PRO A 103 -3.10 -6.64 -17.14
C PRO A 103 -2.08 -7.79 -17.16
N VAL A 104 -1.97 -8.57 -16.08
CA VAL A 104 -0.90 -9.56 -15.89
C VAL A 104 -1.14 -10.79 -16.76
N GLY A 105 -0.09 -11.24 -17.46
CA GLY A 105 -0.14 -12.43 -18.32
C GLY A 105 -0.70 -12.17 -19.71
N SER A 106 -1.12 -10.94 -20.04
CA SER A 106 -1.55 -10.60 -21.39
C SER A 106 -0.39 -10.69 -22.39
N ILE A 107 -0.66 -11.26 -23.56
CA ILE A 107 0.34 -11.52 -24.62
C ILE A 107 0.03 -10.63 -25.83
N SER A 108 1.06 -9.96 -26.36
CA SER A 108 1.00 -9.18 -27.60
C SER A 108 2.14 -9.55 -28.54
N ASP A 109 2.07 -9.08 -29.79
CA ASP A 109 3.14 -9.18 -30.80
C ASP A 109 3.61 -10.63 -31.05
N MET A 110 2.68 -11.57 -31.12
CA MET A 110 2.99 -12.99 -31.23
C MET A 110 3.15 -13.43 -32.70
N ASP A 111 4.41 -13.61 -33.13
CA ASP A 111 4.76 -13.91 -34.52
C ASP A 111 5.67 -15.14 -34.67
N TYR A 112 5.59 -15.82 -35.81
CA TYR A 112 6.51 -16.90 -36.18
C TYR A 112 7.81 -16.37 -36.77
N ARG A 113 8.93 -17.04 -36.49
CA ARG A 113 10.25 -16.76 -37.08
C ARG A 113 10.62 -17.82 -38.12
N PRO A 114 11.53 -17.53 -39.06
CA PRO A 114 12.00 -18.51 -40.06
C PRO A 114 12.58 -19.81 -39.47
N SER A 115 13.03 -19.78 -38.22
CA SER A 115 13.48 -20.97 -37.49
C SER A 115 12.36 -21.89 -36.99
N GLY A 116 11.09 -21.47 -37.10
CA GLY A 116 9.92 -22.21 -36.62
C GLY A 116 9.49 -21.87 -35.18
N ILE A 117 10.25 -21.04 -34.45
CA ILE A 117 9.85 -20.59 -33.11
C ILE A 117 8.78 -19.48 -33.19
N GLN A 118 7.93 -19.41 -32.17
CA GLN A 118 6.99 -18.32 -31.95
C GLN A 118 7.57 -17.35 -30.90
N VAL A 119 7.50 -16.05 -31.18
CA VAL A 119 8.02 -15.00 -30.28
C VAL A 119 6.90 -14.01 -30.03
N GLY A 120 6.68 -13.67 -28.77
CA GLY A 120 5.73 -12.65 -28.35
C GLY A 120 6.19 -11.95 -27.08
N ARG A 121 5.44 -10.94 -26.66
CA ARG A 121 5.68 -10.19 -25.43
C ARG A 121 4.58 -10.47 -24.43
N MET A 122 4.96 -10.86 -23.22
CA MET A 122 4.02 -11.05 -22.10
C MET A 122 4.17 -9.91 -21.10
N ARG A 123 3.06 -9.34 -20.66
CA ARG A 123 3.04 -8.37 -19.58
C ARG A 123 3.17 -9.07 -18.23
N VAL A 124 4.16 -8.67 -17.45
CA VAL A 124 4.42 -9.17 -16.09
C VAL A 124 4.44 -8.02 -15.09
N PRO A 125 4.18 -8.26 -13.79
CA PRO A 125 4.34 -7.24 -12.76
C PRO A 125 5.79 -6.77 -12.68
N LEU A 126 6.00 -5.55 -12.18
CA LEU A 126 7.34 -5.04 -11.90
C LEU A 126 7.98 -5.78 -10.72
N GLY A 127 7.18 -6.06 -9.69
CA GLY A 127 7.61 -6.71 -8.46
C GLY A 127 7.11 -5.95 -7.24
N VAL A 128 7.96 -5.09 -6.69
CA VAL A 128 7.68 -4.27 -5.50
C VAL A 128 7.70 -2.79 -5.88
N ILE A 129 6.64 -2.09 -5.51
CA ILE A 129 6.48 -0.64 -5.73
C ILE A 129 6.58 0.08 -4.38
N GLY A 130 7.52 1.01 -4.24
CA GLY A 130 7.54 1.94 -3.13
C GLY A 130 6.71 3.18 -3.48
N ILE A 131 5.76 3.56 -2.63
CA ILE A 131 4.89 4.72 -2.86
C ILE A 131 5.07 5.70 -1.72
N ILE A 132 5.44 6.93 -2.06
CA ILE A 132 5.63 8.01 -1.10
C ILE A 132 4.52 9.02 -1.40
N TYR A 133 3.77 9.42 -0.39
CA TYR A 133 2.68 10.38 -0.56
C TYR A 133 2.52 11.27 0.67
N GLU A 134 1.77 12.36 0.49
CA GLU A 134 1.52 13.39 1.50
C GLU A 134 0.33 13.03 2.43
N SER A 135 -0.22 14.04 3.10
CA SER A 135 -1.32 13.97 4.08
C SER A 135 -2.68 13.66 3.42
N ARG A 136 -2.78 12.52 2.73
CA ARG A 136 -4.00 12.04 2.05
C ARG A 136 -4.25 10.56 2.38
N PRO A 137 -4.98 10.26 3.46
CA PRO A 137 -5.16 8.87 3.90
C PRO A 137 -5.84 7.98 2.85
N ASN A 138 -6.68 8.56 1.99
CA ASN A 138 -7.36 7.84 0.91
C ASN A 138 -6.40 7.24 -0.12
N VAL A 139 -5.25 7.88 -0.36
CA VAL A 139 -4.23 7.40 -1.29
C VAL A 139 -3.70 6.03 -0.85
N THR A 140 -3.71 5.73 0.45
CA THR A 140 -3.31 4.41 0.96
C THR A 140 -4.11 3.27 0.32
N ALA A 141 -5.44 3.41 0.23
CA ALA A 141 -6.32 2.41 -0.35
C ALA A 141 -6.18 2.37 -1.88
N ASP A 142 -6.19 3.53 -2.54
CA ASP A 142 -6.14 3.64 -3.99
C ASP A 142 -4.82 3.07 -4.56
N ALA A 143 -3.71 3.43 -3.92
CA ALA A 143 -2.37 3.00 -4.31
C ALA A 143 -2.18 1.48 -4.10
N ALA A 144 -2.64 0.96 -2.96
CA ALA A 144 -2.65 -0.47 -2.68
C ALA A 144 -3.47 -1.23 -3.73
N ALA A 145 -4.66 -0.73 -4.06
CA ALA A 145 -5.57 -1.36 -5.00
C ALA A 145 -4.94 -1.53 -6.40
N LEU A 146 -4.34 -0.47 -6.93
CA LEU A 146 -3.66 -0.51 -8.23
C LEU A 146 -2.46 -1.46 -8.22
N CYS A 147 -1.66 -1.46 -7.16
CA CYS A 147 -0.52 -2.38 -7.02
C CYS A 147 -1.00 -3.84 -7.01
N LEU A 148 -1.98 -4.16 -6.17
CA LEU A 148 -2.54 -5.50 -6.07
C LEU A 148 -3.13 -5.96 -7.40
N LYS A 149 -3.96 -5.13 -8.06
CA LYS A 149 -4.57 -5.47 -9.36
C LYS A 149 -3.53 -5.81 -10.42
N SER A 150 -2.45 -5.02 -10.47
CA SER A 150 -1.33 -5.20 -11.39
C SER A 150 -0.32 -6.27 -10.96
N GLY A 151 -0.59 -7.02 -9.90
CA GLY A 151 0.22 -8.16 -9.47
C GLY A 151 1.49 -7.76 -8.72
N ASN A 152 1.57 -6.54 -8.19
CA ASN A 152 2.71 -6.02 -7.45
C ASN A 152 2.45 -6.04 -5.94
N ALA A 153 3.51 -6.24 -5.16
CA ALA A 153 3.49 -5.84 -3.75
C ALA A 153 3.85 -4.35 -3.64
N CYS A 154 3.47 -3.70 -2.55
CA CYS A 154 3.88 -2.32 -2.30
C CYS A 154 4.26 -2.01 -0.86
N ILE A 155 5.14 -1.02 -0.73
CA ILE A 155 5.51 -0.39 0.54
C ILE A 155 5.04 1.05 0.47
N LEU A 156 4.14 1.43 1.36
CA LEU A 156 3.46 2.70 1.40
C LEU A 156 4.04 3.56 2.52
N ARG A 157 4.58 4.73 2.16
CA ARG A 157 5.03 5.75 3.11
C ARG A 157 4.16 7.00 2.90
N GLY A 158 3.21 7.20 3.80
CA GLY A 158 2.41 8.43 3.85
C GLY A 158 3.06 9.54 4.66
N GLY A 159 2.42 10.72 4.67
CA GLY A 159 2.81 11.84 5.53
C GLY A 159 2.76 11.50 7.02
N SER A 160 3.64 12.12 7.81
CA SER A 160 3.68 11.98 9.28
C SER A 160 2.37 12.39 9.95
N GLU A 161 1.63 13.28 9.31
CA GLU A 161 0.39 13.89 9.77
C GLU A 161 -0.80 12.94 9.66
N ALA A 162 -0.67 11.86 8.88
CA ALA A 162 -1.73 10.89 8.58
C ALA A 162 -1.45 9.50 9.17
N LEU A 163 -0.53 9.40 10.15
CA LEU A 163 -0.04 8.11 10.63
C LEU A 163 -1.18 7.22 11.15
N HIS A 164 -2.08 7.77 11.98
CA HIS A 164 -3.14 6.98 12.60
C HIS A 164 -4.13 6.48 11.55
N SER A 165 -4.53 7.34 10.61
CA SER A 165 -5.42 7.02 9.51
C SER A 165 -4.81 5.98 8.57
N ASN A 166 -3.55 6.16 8.17
CA ASN A 166 -2.86 5.24 7.27
C ASN A 166 -2.73 3.85 7.89
N GLN A 167 -2.40 3.76 9.19
CA GLN A 167 -2.34 2.49 9.90
C GLN A 167 -3.72 1.85 10.07
N ALA A 168 -4.78 2.65 10.20
CA ALA A 168 -6.15 2.13 10.22
C ALA A 168 -6.57 1.53 8.88
N VAL A 169 -6.28 2.23 7.78
CA VAL A 169 -6.51 1.69 6.42
C VAL A 169 -5.65 0.45 6.17
N ALA A 170 -4.39 0.44 6.63
CA ALA A 170 -3.49 -0.71 6.53
C ALA A 170 -4.10 -1.98 7.14
N ARG A 171 -4.68 -1.88 8.33
CA ARG A 171 -5.34 -3.02 8.99
C ARG A 171 -6.54 -3.56 8.19
N CYS A 172 -7.31 -2.68 7.55
CA CYS A 172 -8.38 -3.12 6.65
C CYS A 172 -7.84 -3.84 5.42
N ILE A 173 -6.71 -3.35 4.88
CA ILE A 173 -6.02 -3.99 3.76
C ILE A 173 -5.50 -5.39 4.14
N GLU A 174 -4.81 -5.50 5.27
CA GLU A 174 -4.29 -6.78 5.79
C GLU A 174 -5.41 -7.81 5.95
N ARG A 175 -6.53 -7.42 6.58
CA ARG A 175 -7.71 -8.29 6.74
C ARG A 175 -8.27 -8.76 5.40
N GLY A 176 -8.38 -7.87 4.42
CA GLY A 176 -8.90 -8.24 3.09
C GLY A 176 -7.95 -9.15 2.31
N LEU A 177 -6.64 -8.95 2.44
CA LEU A 177 -5.63 -9.85 1.84
C LEU A 177 -5.71 -11.25 2.44
N GLU A 178 -5.77 -11.35 3.77
CA GLU A 178 -5.86 -12.64 4.48
C GLU A 178 -7.14 -13.40 4.11
N GLN A 179 -8.29 -12.70 4.04
CA GLN A 179 -9.56 -13.30 3.60
C GLN A 179 -9.50 -13.88 2.19
N ALA A 180 -8.72 -13.27 1.30
CA ALA A 180 -8.53 -13.74 -0.07
C ALA A 180 -7.37 -14.75 -0.22
N GLY A 181 -6.72 -15.15 0.88
CA GLY A 181 -5.58 -16.07 0.86
C GLY A 181 -4.30 -15.47 0.28
N LEU A 182 -4.20 -14.14 0.21
CA LEU A 182 -2.99 -13.43 -0.19
C LEU A 182 -2.14 -13.06 1.04
N PRO A 183 -0.81 -12.91 0.90
CA PRO A 183 0.03 -12.52 2.02
C PRO A 183 -0.33 -11.12 2.51
N ALA A 184 -0.55 -10.94 3.82
CA ALA A 184 -0.75 -9.62 4.42
C ALA A 184 0.40 -8.64 4.10
N THR A 185 1.61 -9.16 3.95
CA THR A 185 2.82 -8.39 3.57
C THR A 185 2.87 -7.95 2.10
N ALA A 186 1.85 -8.26 1.29
CA ALA A 186 1.71 -7.74 -0.06
C ALA A 186 1.54 -6.21 -0.08
N VAL A 187 0.93 -5.64 0.97
CA VAL A 187 0.84 -4.19 1.16
C VAL A 187 1.33 -3.89 2.56
N GLN A 188 2.37 -3.07 2.67
CA GLN A 188 2.94 -2.72 3.97
C GLN A 188 2.96 -1.20 4.11
N VAL A 189 2.40 -0.67 5.20
CA VAL A 189 2.47 0.76 5.53
C VAL A 189 3.58 0.99 6.54
N VAL A 190 4.50 1.89 6.22
CA VAL A 190 5.60 2.29 7.11
C VAL A 190 5.03 2.86 8.41
N ALA A 191 5.40 2.27 9.55
CA ALA A 191 4.82 2.55 10.87
C ALA A 191 5.64 3.56 11.70
N THR A 192 6.60 4.26 11.09
CA THR A 192 7.40 5.30 11.73
C THR A 192 7.17 6.65 11.07
N THR A 193 7.22 7.72 11.87
CA THR A 193 7.20 9.11 11.39
C THR A 193 8.60 9.62 11.05
N ASP A 194 9.65 8.83 11.34
CA ASP A 194 11.03 9.21 11.05
C ASP A 194 11.24 9.41 9.54
N ARG A 195 11.68 10.61 9.16
CA ARG A 195 11.91 10.99 7.76
C ARG A 195 13.03 10.19 7.12
N SER A 196 13.96 9.63 7.90
CA SER A 196 15.03 8.76 7.38
C SER A 196 14.48 7.51 6.69
N ALA A 197 13.28 7.05 7.05
CA ALA A 197 12.62 5.91 6.39
C ALA A 197 12.41 6.13 4.88
N VAL A 198 12.23 7.37 4.44
CA VAL A 198 12.16 7.70 3.00
C VAL A 198 13.52 7.44 2.34
N GLY A 199 14.60 7.92 2.95
CA GLY A 199 15.96 7.70 2.46
C GLY A 199 16.30 6.22 2.39
N GLU A 200 15.92 5.45 3.41
CA GLU A 200 16.09 3.99 3.42
C GLU A 200 15.25 3.30 2.33
N LEU A 201 13.97 3.67 2.16
CA LEU A 201 13.11 3.13 1.11
C LEU A 201 13.72 3.31 -0.29
N LEU A 202 14.28 4.48 -0.57
CA LEU A 202 14.96 4.79 -1.84
C LEU A 202 16.24 3.95 -2.06
N ARG A 203 16.86 3.45 -0.99
CA ARG A 203 18.08 2.65 -1.02
C ARG A 203 17.85 1.14 -0.95
N LEU A 204 16.59 0.68 -0.91
CA LEU A 204 16.24 -0.75 -0.90
C LEU A 204 16.44 -1.41 -2.28
N GLU A 205 17.62 -1.22 -2.87
CA GLU A 205 18.06 -1.86 -4.10
C GLU A 205 17.98 -3.39 -3.96
N GLY A 206 17.43 -4.05 -4.98
CA GLY A 206 17.18 -5.49 -4.97
C GLY A 206 15.89 -5.92 -4.27
N TYR A 207 15.21 -5.02 -3.54
CA TYR A 207 13.90 -5.27 -2.93
C TYR A 207 12.78 -4.43 -3.52
N VAL A 208 13.03 -3.16 -3.86
CA VAL A 208 12.06 -2.25 -4.50
C VAL A 208 12.46 -2.02 -5.96
N ASP A 209 11.52 -2.22 -6.88
CA ASP A 209 11.78 -2.16 -8.32
C ASP A 209 11.45 -0.78 -8.91
N VAL A 210 10.53 -0.02 -8.30
CA VAL A 210 10.19 1.35 -8.71
C VAL A 210 9.65 2.17 -7.54
N ILE A 211 9.88 3.48 -7.60
CA ILE A 211 9.30 4.46 -6.69
C ILE A 211 8.26 5.33 -7.41
N VAL A 212 7.11 5.50 -6.78
CA VAL A 212 6.06 6.44 -7.19
C VAL A 212 5.96 7.54 -6.13
N PRO A 213 6.47 8.75 -6.41
CA PRO A 213 6.41 9.89 -5.48
C PRO A 213 5.07 10.65 -5.53
#